data_AF-A0A5B0MBJ1-F1
#
_entry.id   AF-A0A5B0MBJ1-F1
#
_cell.length_a   1.000
_cell.length_b   1.000
_cell.length_c   1.000
_cell.angle_alpha   90.00
_cell.angle_beta   90.00
_cell.angle_gamma   90.00
#
_symmetry.space_group_name_H-M   'P 1'
#
loop_
_entity.id
_entity.type
_entity.pdbx_description
1 polymer ?
#
loop_
_entity_poly.entity_id
_entity_poly.type
_entity_poly.pdbx_seq_one_letter_code
_entity_poly.pdbx_strand_id
1 'polypeptide(L)'
;MWNRGPSGGQSQFEPPNTAPTRPQPPPTTPVSTPIIPVEVPSSPPANPTDSGTQETPAKPISVPPKPSPVPSNPSSAPVQAPPAPAKPSPAPTTKPPPASSPAPANPTTAPVTAPVSNAAGVCPQIRVRKEWRNMERDVQKSYISAIKCLLSKPSRLQPGTGRRLYDDFVFVHDRSRNSVHWVSAFLPWHRHFIYLQEKALIDCGYVGALPRWDWTLDSQNFTTAAVWSSDPETGFGTNGADNTADPNGLGGGTVVDGAFANLQLRYPDQHLLERGWTSPAQFNERGSTYGSQYYDDVAIKVVHSSQDFLNFRVAIEGTNPSSRGVSLPGPHGTIHMIIGGDMSPSSYAPNDP
;
A
#
# COMPACT_ATOMS: atom_id res chain seq x y z
N MET A 1 -30.78 25.42 -44.69
CA MET A 1 -31.98 24.76 -45.23
C MET A 1 -31.84 23.27 -44.99
N TRP A 2 -32.74 22.72 -44.15
CA TRP A 2 -33.29 21.34 -44.09
C TRP A 2 -32.28 20.15 -44.12
N ASN A 3 -32.30 19.17 -43.21
CA ASN A 3 -33.45 18.62 -42.50
C ASN A 3 -33.07 17.77 -41.26
N ARG A 4 -34.00 17.65 -40.31
CA ARG A 4 -33.94 16.87 -39.07
C ARG A 4 -34.43 15.42 -39.25
N GLY A 5 -33.83 14.50 -38.49
CA GLY A 5 -34.49 13.38 -37.77
C GLY A 5 -34.49 11.98 -38.43
N PRO A 6 -34.75 10.88 -37.69
CA PRO A 6 -35.07 10.81 -36.25
C PRO A 6 -34.17 9.87 -35.40
N SER A 7 -34.32 10.07 -34.10
CA SER A 7 -33.88 9.33 -32.92
C SER A 7 -34.27 7.84 -32.89
N GLY A 8 -33.37 6.99 -32.38
CA GLY A 8 -33.66 5.61 -31.98
C GLY A 8 -32.56 4.97 -31.13
N GLY A 9 -32.83 4.76 -29.84
CA GLY A 9 -32.28 3.68 -29.01
C GLY A 9 -30.82 3.77 -28.52
N GLN A 10 -30.55 4.59 -27.49
CA GLN A 10 -29.41 4.30 -26.60
C GLN A 10 -29.85 3.22 -25.60
N SER A 11 -29.24 2.03 -25.64
CA SER A 11 -29.29 1.11 -24.51
C SER A 11 -28.43 1.71 -23.39
N GLN A 12 -29.07 2.32 -22.39
CA GLN A 12 -28.41 2.63 -21.14
C GLN A 12 -28.10 1.32 -20.42
N PHE A 13 -26.85 0.88 -20.50
CA PHE A 13 -26.29 0.02 -19.46
C PHE A 13 -25.85 0.95 -18.33
N GLU A 14 -26.75 1.20 -17.38
CA GLU A 14 -26.37 1.69 -16.06
C GLU A 14 -25.53 0.60 -15.37
N PRO A 15 -24.30 0.88 -14.92
CA PRO A 15 -23.61 -0.03 -14.01
C PRO A 15 -24.32 0.01 -12.65
N PRO A 16 -24.49 -1.12 -11.95
CA PRO A 16 -25.08 -1.12 -10.62
C PRO A 16 -24.10 -0.44 -9.66
N ASN A 17 -24.28 0.86 -9.47
CA ASN A 17 -23.51 1.65 -8.54
C ASN A 17 -24.23 1.61 -7.19
N THR A 18 -24.10 0.49 -6.50
CA THR A 18 -24.35 0.43 -5.05
C THR A 18 -23.19 -0.31 -4.42
N ALA A 19 -22.31 0.47 -3.76
CA ALA A 19 -21.39 -0.10 -2.79
C ALA A 19 -22.22 -0.86 -1.75
N PRO A 20 -21.80 -2.05 -1.30
CA PRO A 20 -22.50 -2.76 -0.23
C PRO A 20 -22.50 -1.88 1.03
N THR A 21 -23.69 -1.48 1.47
CA THR A 21 -23.87 -0.77 2.74
C THR A 21 -23.60 -1.73 3.90
N ARG A 22 -22.63 -1.36 4.75
CA ARG A 22 -22.34 -2.07 6.00
C ARG A 22 -23.61 -2.10 6.87
N PRO A 23 -24.02 -3.27 7.39
CA PRO A 23 -25.04 -3.32 8.43
C PRO A 23 -24.57 -2.52 9.65
N GLN A 24 -25.39 -1.59 10.13
CA GLN A 24 -25.11 -0.85 11.36
C GLN A 24 -25.04 -1.83 12.53
N PRO A 25 -24.06 -1.72 13.44
CA PRO A 25 -24.07 -2.48 14.68
C PRO A 25 -25.32 -2.13 15.50
N PRO A 26 -25.84 -3.08 16.30
CA PRO A 26 -27.02 -2.81 17.13
C PRO A 26 -26.73 -1.67 18.11
N PRO A 27 -27.74 -0.83 18.43
CA PRO A 27 -27.55 0.29 19.35
C PRO A 27 -27.09 -0.24 20.71
N THR A 28 -25.94 0.27 21.17
CA THR A 28 -25.46 0.03 22.52
C THR A 28 -26.34 0.83 23.47
N THR A 29 -27.13 0.13 24.29
CA THR A 29 -27.80 0.74 25.43
C THR A 29 -26.72 1.24 26.40
N PRO A 30 -26.68 2.54 26.76
CA PRO A 30 -25.72 3.03 27.73
C PRO A 30 -26.09 2.44 29.11
N VAL A 31 -25.20 1.63 29.66
CA VAL A 31 -25.24 1.26 31.08
C VAL A 31 -24.81 2.50 31.86
N SER A 32 -25.72 3.07 32.65
CA SER A 32 -25.44 4.20 33.53
C SER A 32 -24.50 3.77 34.66
N THR A 33 -23.26 4.25 34.64
CA THR A 33 -22.36 4.18 35.79
C THR A 33 -22.53 5.45 36.65
N PRO A 34 -22.55 5.37 37.99
CA PRO A 34 -22.76 6.54 38.85
C PRO A 34 -21.56 7.49 38.83
N ILE A 35 -21.84 8.79 38.76
CA ILE A 35 -20.85 9.88 38.83
C ILE A 35 -20.41 10.05 40.29
N ILE A 36 -19.12 9.90 40.57
CA ILE A 36 -18.50 10.34 41.83
C ILE A 36 -17.98 11.78 41.62
N PRO A 37 -18.28 12.76 42.50
CA PRO A 37 -17.80 14.13 42.34
C PRO A 37 -16.32 14.22 42.71
N VAL A 38 -15.51 14.84 41.85
CA VAL A 38 -14.13 15.23 42.17
C VAL A 38 -14.11 16.71 42.54
N GLU A 39 -13.62 16.98 43.73
CA GLU A 39 -13.47 18.30 44.36
C GLU A 39 -12.25 19.04 43.79
N VAL A 40 -12.40 20.32 43.47
CA VAL A 40 -11.35 21.18 42.89
C VAL A 40 -10.64 21.95 44.02
N PRO A 41 -9.31 21.86 44.16
CA PRO A 41 -8.59 22.75 45.08
C PRO A 41 -8.22 24.08 44.40
N SER A 42 -8.53 25.15 45.13
CA SER A 42 -8.28 26.57 44.91
C SER A 42 -6.80 26.98 44.93
N SER A 43 -6.46 27.99 44.11
CA SER A 43 -5.17 28.70 44.05
C SER A 43 -4.77 29.37 45.38
N PRO A 44 -3.47 29.50 45.69
CA PRO A 44 -2.96 30.43 46.70
C PRO A 44 -2.32 31.72 46.11
N PRO A 45 -2.10 32.77 46.93
CA PRO A 45 -2.05 34.17 46.51
C PRO A 45 -0.64 34.74 46.25
N ALA A 46 -0.63 35.99 45.76
CA ALA A 46 0.51 36.77 45.29
C ALA A 46 1.32 37.55 46.36
N ASN A 47 2.50 38.01 45.90
CA ASN A 47 3.34 39.18 46.27
C ASN A 47 4.52 39.02 47.26
N PRO A 48 5.54 39.93 47.25
CA PRO A 48 5.98 40.94 46.24
C PRO A 48 7.53 41.13 46.04
N THR A 49 7.91 41.89 44.99
CA THR A 49 9.09 42.81 44.82
C THR A 49 10.54 42.24 44.90
N ASP A 50 11.58 42.68 44.18
CA ASP A 50 11.93 43.96 43.53
C ASP A 50 13.08 43.78 42.51
N SER A 51 13.30 44.83 41.70
CA SER A 51 14.56 45.32 41.10
C SER A 51 14.98 44.87 39.70
N GLY A 52 14.51 45.66 38.71
CA GLY A 52 15.37 46.49 37.85
C GLY A 52 16.12 45.82 36.69
N THR A 53 15.76 46.17 35.44
CA THR A 53 16.55 47.08 34.59
C THR A 53 15.95 47.25 33.18
N GLN A 54 15.76 48.52 32.81
CA GLN A 54 15.91 49.16 31.48
C GLN A 54 15.14 48.62 30.27
N GLU A 55 14.08 49.34 29.91
CA GLU A 55 13.52 49.44 28.56
C GLU A 55 14.52 50.06 27.58
N THR A 56 14.62 49.46 26.39
CA THR A 56 15.11 50.14 25.16
C THR A 56 14.08 49.93 24.04
N PRO A 57 13.92 50.87 23.10
CA PRO A 57 12.75 50.92 22.22
C PRO A 57 12.82 49.89 21.08
N ALA A 58 11.67 49.29 20.80
CA ALA A 58 11.45 48.36 19.69
C ALA A 58 11.83 48.98 18.33
N LYS A 59 12.67 48.26 17.58
CA LYS A 59 12.91 48.50 16.14
C LYS A 59 11.70 48.03 15.31
N PRO A 60 11.38 48.69 14.18
CA PRO A 60 10.27 48.27 13.32
C PRO A 60 10.54 46.91 12.67
N ILE A 61 9.53 46.04 12.70
CA ILE A 61 9.51 44.76 11.97
C ILE A 61 9.41 45.08 10.47
N SER A 62 10.46 44.75 9.71
CA SER A 62 10.45 44.83 8.25
C SER A 62 9.68 43.65 7.66
N VAL A 63 8.59 43.96 6.96
CA VAL A 63 7.81 43.03 6.13
C VAL A 63 8.69 42.54 4.96
N PRO A 64 8.82 41.23 4.70
CA PRO A 64 9.55 40.75 3.53
C PRO A 64 8.77 41.07 2.24
N PRO A 65 9.45 41.46 1.15
CA PRO A 65 8.76 41.86 -0.08
C PRO A 65 8.14 40.66 -0.81
N LYS A 66 6.94 40.89 -1.33
CA LYS A 66 6.19 40.03 -2.24
C LYS A 66 7.07 39.64 -3.45
N PRO A 67 7.09 38.36 -3.89
CA PRO A 67 7.83 37.98 -5.09
C PRO A 67 7.21 38.63 -6.33
N SER A 68 8.04 39.33 -7.10
CA SER A 68 7.69 39.89 -8.42
C SER A 68 7.46 38.77 -9.45
N PRO A 69 6.57 38.99 -10.43
CA PRO A 69 6.20 37.99 -11.41
C PRO A 69 7.34 37.68 -12.39
N VAL A 70 7.49 36.40 -12.72
CA VAL A 70 8.44 35.86 -13.71
C VAL A 70 8.14 36.46 -15.10
N PRO A 71 9.16 36.85 -15.90
CA PRO A 71 8.95 37.40 -17.24
C PRO A 71 8.35 36.36 -18.19
N SER A 72 7.33 36.78 -18.93
CA SER A 72 6.77 36.06 -20.08
C SER A 72 7.79 35.99 -21.21
N ASN A 73 8.17 34.76 -21.59
CA ASN A 73 8.99 34.52 -22.77
C ASN A 73 8.12 34.55 -24.03
N PRO A 74 8.49 35.29 -25.09
CA PRO A 74 7.72 35.35 -26.32
C PRO A 74 8.14 34.24 -27.30
N SER A 75 7.23 33.95 -28.23
CA SER A 75 7.42 33.23 -29.49
C SER A 75 7.16 31.72 -29.49
N SER A 76 5.90 31.44 -29.80
CA SER A 76 5.37 30.25 -30.45
C SER A 76 6.13 29.91 -31.74
N ALA A 77 6.85 28.80 -31.75
CA ALA A 77 7.15 28.06 -32.98
C ALA A 77 5.94 27.19 -33.35
N PRO A 78 5.57 27.07 -34.64
CA PRO A 78 4.38 26.33 -35.05
C PRO A 78 4.58 24.83 -34.82
N VAL A 79 3.75 24.26 -33.94
CA VAL A 79 3.59 22.81 -33.80
C VAL A 79 2.95 22.31 -35.10
N GLN A 80 3.67 21.47 -35.85
CA GLN A 80 3.12 20.74 -36.99
C GLN A 80 1.93 19.90 -36.53
N ALA A 81 0.81 20.03 -37.24
CA ALA A 81 -0.36 19.20 -37.03
C ALA A 81 -0.01 17.71 -37.18
N PRO A 82 -0.56 16.81 -36.34
CA PRO A 82 -0.43 15.38 -36.56
C PRO A 82 -1.06 15.01 -37.92
N PRO A 83 -0.49 14.06 -38.68
CA PRO A 83 -1.05 13.66 -39.96
C PRO A 83 -2.45 13.06 -39.79
N ALA A 84 -3.33 13.35 -40.75
CA ALA A 84 -4.69 12.85 -40.80
C ALA A 84 -4.76 11.32 -40.77
N PRO A 85 -5.83 10.73 -40.19
CA PRO A 85 -6.01 9.27 -40.18
C PRO A 85 -6.10 8.74 -41.61
N ALA A 86 -5.36 7.68 -41.89
CA ALA A 86 -5.38 6.98 -43.16
C ALA A 86 -6.79 6.43 -43.46
N LYS A 87 -7.22 6.56 -44.73
CA LYS A 87 -8.46 5.95 -45.23
C LYS A 87 -8.42 4.42 -45.06
N PRO A 88 -9.54 3.77 -44.73
CA PRO A 88 -9.61 2.31 -44.68
C PRO A 88 -9.43 1.73 -46.08
N SER A 89 -8.47 0.81 -46.25
CA SER A 89 -8.38 -0.05 -47.43
C SER A 89 -9.36 -1.22 -47.32
N PRO A 90 -9.88 -1.73 -48.45
CA PRO A 90 -10.92 -2.74 -48.49
C PRO A 90 -10.42 -4.12 -48.01
N ALA A 91 -11.31 -4.85 -47.33
CA ALA A 91 -11.07 -6.18 -46.79
C ALA A 91 -10.74 -7.22 -47.88
N PRO A 92 -9.81 -8.15 -47.63
CA PRO A 92 -9.61 -9.29 -48.51
C PRO A 92 -10.72 -10.33 -48.29
N THR A 93 -11.46 -10.63 -49.37
CA THR A 93 -12.41 -11.74 -49.46
C THR A 93 -11.65 -13.06 -49.45
N THR A 94 -11.76 -13.83 -48.37
CA THR A 94 -11.29 -15.22 -48.33
C THR A 94 -12.48 -16.17 -48.48
N LYS A 95 -12.39 -17.01 -49.51
CA LYS A 95 -13.34 -18.05 -49.92
C LYS A 95 -13.26 -19.25 -48.95
N PRO A 96 -14.38 -19.86 -48.54
CA PRO A 96 -14.34 -21.03 -47.66
C PRO A 96 -13.83 -22.27 -48.42
N PRO A 97 -13.07 -23.17 -47.76
CA PRO A 97 -12.57 -24.40 -48.38
C PRO A 97 -13.69 -25.46 -48.52
N PRO A 98 -13.56 -26.39 -49.49
CA PRO A 98 -14.59 -27.39 -49.77
C PRO A 98 -14.65 -28.50 -48.72
N ALA A 99 -15.85 -29.04 -48.54
CA ALA A 99 -16.16 -30.16 -47.65
C ALA A 99 -15.40 -31.44 -48.04
N SER A 100 -14.76 -32.07 -47.06
CA SER A 100 -14.13 -33.39 -47.19
C SER A 100 -15.08 -34.51 -46.76
N SER A 101 -15.27 -35.49 -47.66
CA SER A 101 -15.96 -36.76 -47.45
C SER A 101 -15.13 -37.74 -46.57
N PRO A 102 -15.76 -38.78 -46.00
CA PRO A 102 -15.29 -39.42 -44.76
C PRO A 102 -14.23 -40.51 -44.97
N ALA A 103 -13.32 -40.63 -44.00
CA ALA A 103 -12.34 -41.71 -43.88
C ALA A 103 -12.95 -42.95 -43.18
N PRO A 104 -12.47 -44.17 -43.49
CA PRO A 104 -13.14 -45.44 -43.16
C PRO A 104 -12.96 -45.88 -41.70
N ALA A 105 -13.98 -46.59 -41.21
CA ALA A 105 -14.04 -47.16 -39.87
C ALA A 105 -13.07 -48.34 -39.67
N ASN A 106 -12.46 -48.41 -38.47
CA ASN A 106 -11.85 -49.62 -37.92
C ASN A 106 -11.92 -49.60 -36.38
N PRO A 107 -11.77 -50.75 -35.71
CA PRO A 107 -12.80 -51.27 -34.79
C PRO A 107 -12.63 -50.89 -33.32
N THR A 108 -13.75 -50.99 -32.62
CA THR A 108 -13.97 -50.75 -31.18
C THR A 108 -13.00 -51.56 -30.30
N THR A 109 -12.09 -50.86 -29.62
CA THR A 109 -11.37 -51.37 -28.44
C THR A 109 -11.92 -50.70 -27.19
N ALA A 110 -12.25 -51.51 -26.19
CA ALA A 110 -12.75 -51.11 -24.88
C ALA A 110 -11.80 -50.12 -24.19
N PRO A 111 -12.30 -49.21 -23.33
CA PRO A 111 -11.46 -48.23 -22.66
C PRO A 111 -10.56 -48.95 -21.65
N VAL A 112 -9.27 -49.00 -21.96
CA VAL A 112 -8.24 -49.28 -20.97
C VAL A 112 -8.22 -48.07 -20.05
N THR A 113 -8.80 -48.23 -18.85
CA THR A 113 -8.55 -47.34 -17.72
C THR A 113 -7.07 -47.43 -17.38
N ALA A 114 -6.26 -46.59 -18.03
CA ALA A 114 -4.95 -46.25 -17.51
C ALA A 114 -5.20 -45.64 -16.12
N PRO A 115 -4.57 -46.14 -15.05
CA PRO A 115 -4.62 -45.43 -13.78
C PRO A 115 -3.98 -44.07 -14.06
N VAL A 116 -4.77 -43.01 -13.89
CA VAL A 116 -4.21 -41.66 -13.78
C VAL A 116 -3.36 -41.71 -12.52
N SER A 117 -2.08 -42.03 -12.68
CA SER A 117 -1.11 -41.88 -11.62
C SER A 117 -1.16 -40.42 -11.24
N ASN A 118 -1.64 -40.15 -10.03
CA ASN A 118 -1.69 -38.82 -9.44
C ASN A 118 -0.25 -38.38 -9.08
N ALA A 119 0.63 -38.33 -10.09
CA ALA A 119 2.01 -37.88 -9.98
C ALA A 119 2.13 -36.40 -10.39
N ALA A 120 1.11 -35.61 -10.11
CA ALA A 120 1.25 -34.16 -10.05
C ALA A 120 2.00 -33.81 -8.75
N GLY A 121 3.34 -33.75 -8.87
CA GLY A 121 4.26 -33.03 -7.98
C GLY A 121 3.94 -33.03 -6.49
N VAL A 122 4.40 -34.05 -5.76
CA VAL A 122 4.52 -33.94 -4.30
C VAL A 122 5.57 -32.86 -4.01
N CYS A 123 5.16 -31.73 -3.44
CA CYS A 123 6.11 -30.75 -2.91
C CYS A 123 6.93 -31.44 -1.82
N PRO A 124 8.24 -31.66 -2.02
CA PRO A 124 9.03 -32.46 -1.09
C PRO A 124 9.14 -31.78 0.27
N GLN A 125 8.93 -30.45 0.32
CA GLN A 125 8.91 -29.63 1.52
C GLN A 125 7.83 -28.55 1.39
N ILE A 126 7.01 -28.40 2.43
CA ILE A 126 6.03 -27.30 2.55
C ILE A 126 6.62 -26.27 3.50
N ARG A 127 6.77 -25.03 3.03
CA ARG A 127 7.19 -23.90 3.87
C ARG A 127 5.97 -23.21 4.44
N VAL A 128 5.89 -23.12 5.77
CA VAL A 128 4.77 -22.51 6.48
C VAL A 128 5.14 -21.08 6.88
N ARG A 129 4.47 -20.09 6.28
CA ARG A 129 4.60 -18.67 6.64
C ARG A 129 3.87 -18.41 7.97
N LYS A 130 4.64 -18.17 9.03
CA LYS A 130 4.12 -17.98 10.39
C LYS A 130 3.81 -16.51 10.65
N GLU A 131 2.82 -16.30 11.51
CA GLU A 131 2.57 -14.97 12.09
C GLU A 131 3.75 -14.57 12.98
N TRP A 132 4.16 -13.30 12.93
CA TRP A 132 5.36 -12.79 13.60
C TRP A 132 5.46 -13.17 15.09
N ARG A 133 4.38 -13.06 15.86
CA ARG A 133 4.31 -13.41 17.30
C ARG A 133 4.49 -14.90 17.56
N ASN A 134 4.20 -15.73 16.58
CA ASN A 134 4.27 -17.19 16.68
C ASN A 134 5.61 -17.75 16.17
N MET A 135 6.59 -16.89 15.90
CA MET A 135 7.94 -17.29 15.52
C MET A 135 8.85 -17.38 16.72
N GLU A 136 9.76 -18.34 16.70
CA GLU A 136 10.87 -18.39 17.64
C GLU A 136 11.76 -17.15 17.46
N ARG A 137 12.24 -16.59 18.57
CA ARG A 137 13.06 -15.38 18.57
C ARG A 137 14.30 -15.52 17.67
N ASP A 138 14.96 -16.67 17.64
CA ASP A 138 16.12 -16.87 16.78
C ASP A 138 15.77 -16.84 15.28
N VAL A 139 14.57 -17.31 14.92
CA VAL A 139 14.07 -17.21 13.53
C VAL A 139 13.71 -15.77 13.19
N GLN A 140 13.13 -15.01 14.13
CA GLN A 140 12.92 -13.57 13.97
C GLN A 140 14.24 -12.82 13.74
N LYS A 141 15.26 -13.08 14.58
CA LYS A 141 16.61 -12.51 14.45
C LYS A 141 17.27 -12.85 13.12
N SER A 142 17.09 -14.09 12.66
CA SER A 142 17.58 -14.55 11.35
C SER A 142 16.91 -13.79 10.20
N TYR A 143 15.61 -13.49 10.28
CA TYR A 143 14.91 -12.65 9.30
C TYR A 143 15.51 -11.24 9.23
N ILE A 144 15.63 -10.58 10.38
CA ILE A 144 16.21 -9.22 10.48
C ILE A 144 17.64 -9.18 9.95
N SER A 145 18.45 -10.18 10.28
CA SER A 145 19.83 -10.30 9.79
C SER A 145 19.89 -10.51 8.29
N ALA A 146 18.95 -11.28 7.71
CA ALA A 146 18.87 -11.47 6.27
C ALA A 146 18.47 -10.20 5.52
N ILE A 147 17.54 -9.39 6.05
CA ILE A 147 17.22 -8.06 5.50
C ILE A 147 18.47 -7.16 5.53
N LYS A 148 19.18 -7.10 6.66
CA LYS A 148 20.44 -6.33 6.78
C LYS A 148 21.52 -6.81 5.80
N CYS A 149 21.57 -8.10 5.50
CA CYS A 149 22.44 -8.65 4.45
C CYS A 149 22.04 -8.18 3.04
N LEU A 150 20.75 -8.08 2.72
CA LEU A 150 20.30 -7.47 1.45
C LEU A 150 20.66 -5.98 1.38
N LEU A 151 20.62 -5.28 2.52
CA LEU A 151 21.03 -3.89 2.68
C LEU A 151 22.56 -3.69 2.71
N SER A 152 23.38 -4.75 2.65
CA SER A 152 24.85 -4.63 2.56
C SER A 152 25.40 -5.04 1.20
N LYS A 153 24.66 -5.86 0.44
CA LYS A 153 25.05 -6.31 -0.89
C LYS A 153 24.80 -5.21 -1.93
N PRO A 154 25.68 -5.06 -2.94
CA PRO A 154 25.44 -4.11 -4.03
C PRO A 154 24.22 -4.51 -4.87
N SER A 155 23.55 -3.51 -5.44
CA SER A 155 22.45 -3.68 -6.40
C SER A 155 22.89 -4.50 -7.61
N ARG A 156 22.01 -5.40 -8.07
CA ARG A 156 22.18 -6.17 -9.30
C ARG A 156 21.59 -5.46 -10.51
N LEU A 157 20.53 -4.66 -10.32
CA LEU A 157 19.86 -3.96 -11.41
C LEU A 157 20.50 -2.60 -11.72
N GLN A 158 21.20 -2.02 -10.75
CA GLN A 158 21.80 -0.69 -10.81
C GLN A 158 23.23 -0.70 -10.24
N PRO A 159 24.13 -1.55 -10.77
CA PRO A 159 25.49 -1.68 -10.28
C PRO A 159 26.27 -0.35 -10.40
N GLY A 160 27.17 -0.09 -9.44
CA GLY A 160 28.02 1.11 -9.43
C GLY A 160 27.34 2.40 -8.98
N THR A 161 26.02 2.40 -8.74
CA THR A 161 25.27 3.60 -8.31
C THR A 161 25.29 3.85 -6.79
N GLY A 162 25.90 2.94 -6.02
CA GLY A 162 25.80 2.95 -4.55
C GLY A 162 24.50 2.35 -4.01
N ARG A 163 23.57 1.92 -4.88
CA ARG A 163 22.36 1.18 -4.50
C ARG A 163 22.68 -0.26 -4.09
N ARG A 164 21.79 -0.83 -3.31
CA ARG A 164 21.91 -2.13 -2.65
C ARG A 164 20.97 -3.15 -3.27
N LEU A 165 21.19 -4.43 -2.98
CA LEU A 165 20.31 -5.51 -3.43
C LEU A 165 18.88 -5.35 -2.90
N TYR A 166 18.71 -4.84 -1.68
CA TYR A 166 17.38 -4.50 -1.16
C TYR A 166 16.69 -3.41 -2.01
N ASP A 167 17.45 -2.39 -2.43
CA ASP A 167 16.93 -1.26 -3.22
C ASP A 167 16.43 -1.73 -4.61
N ASP A 168 16.87 -2.89 -5.12
CA ASP A 168 16.33 -3.49 -6.36
C ASP A 168 14.85 -3.85 -6.24
N PHE A 169 14.40 -4.30 -5.06
CA PHE A 169 12.99 -4.61 -4.81
C PHE A 169 12.14 -3.35 -4.83
N VAL A 170 12.63 -2.28 -4.21
CA VAL A 170 11.98 -0.95 -4.21
C VAL A 170 11.91 -0.40 -5.64
N PHE A 171 13.01 -0.48 -6.39
CA PHE A 171 13.08 -0.04 -7.79
C PHE A 171 12.08 -0.80 -8.68
N VAL A 172 12.02 -2.13 -8.57
CA VAL A 172 11.10 -2.94 -9.38
C VAL A 172 9.64 -2.62 -9.04
N HIS A 173 9.32 -2.42 -7.75
CA HIS A 173 7.99 -2.04 -7.32
C HIS A 173 7.57 -0.68 -7.90
N ASP A 174 8.43 0.34 -7.73
CA ASP A 174 8.19 1.68 -8.27
C ASP A 174 7.96 1.67 -9.78
N ARG A 175 8.86 1.01 -10.53
CA ARG A 175 8.77 0.93 -12.00
C ARG A 175 7.54 0.16 -12.48
N SER A 176 7.00 -0.74 -11.67
CA SER A 176 5.85 -1.57 -12.02
C SER A 176 4.53 -1.03 -11.49
N ARG A 177 4.54 -0.03 -10.59
CA ARG A 177 3.38 0.42 -9.81
C ARG A 177 2.08 0.52 -10.62
N ASN A 178 2.10 1.25 -11.73
CA ASN A 178 0.90 1.51 -12.55
C ASN A 178 0.41 0.27 -13.31
N SER A 179 1.22 -0.78 -13.42
CA SER A 179 0.89 -2.06 -14.04
C SER A 179 0.60 -3.17 -13.02
N VAL A 180 0.69 -2.86 -11.72
CA VAL A 180 0.49 -3.85 -10.64
C VAL A 180 -0.54 -3.41 -9.60
N HIS A 181 -0.91 -2.13 -9.53
CA HIS A 181 -1.99 -1.66 -8.66
C HIS A 181 -3.27 -1.31 -9.41
N TRP A 182 -4.40 -1.59 -8.78
CA TRP A 182 -5.77 -1.43 -9.27
C TRP A 182 -6.05 -2.17 -10.58
N VAL A 183 -5.31 -3.26 -10.81
CA VAL A 183 -5.42 -4.14 -11.98
C VAL A 183 -5.52 -5.59 -11.54
N SER A 184 -5.89 -6.50 -12.45
CA SER A 184 -6.00 -7.94 -12.15
C SER A 184 -4.67 -8.58 -11.72
N ALA A 185 -3.54 -7.99 -12.12
CA ALA A 185 -2.21 -8.48 -11.76
C ALA A 185 -1.83 -8.23 -10.30
N PHE A 186 -2.56 -7.40 -9.55
CA PHE A 186 -2.23 -7.01 -8.17
C PHE A 186 -1.85 -8.18 -7.26
N LEU A 187 -2.79 -9.08 -6.97
CA LEU A 187 -2.56 -10.21 -6.08
C LEU A 187 -1.47 -11.19 -6.58
N PRO A 188 -1.50 -11.69 -7.84
CA PRO A 188 -0.47 -12.62 -8.30
C PRO A 188 0.91 -11.99 -8.42
N TRP A 189 1.02 -10.72 -8.81
CA TRP A 189 2.30 -10.02 -8.91
C TRP A 189 2.94 -9.85 -7.52
N HIS A 190 2.19 -9.35 -6.53
CA HIS A 190 2.72 -9.20 -5.17
C HIS A 190 3.07 -10.54 -4.52
N ARG A 191 2.29 -11.61 -4.80
CA ARG A 191 2.64 -12.97 -4.37
C ARG A 191 4.00 -13.41 -4.93
N HIS A 192 4.27 -13.13 -6.20
CA HIS A 192 5.55 -13.47 -6.81
C HIS A 192 6.69 -12.57 -6.30
N PHE A 193 6.43 -11.28 -6.11
CA PHE A 193 7.37 -10.31 -5.56
C PHE A 193 7.91 -10.75 -4.19
N ILE A 194 7.02 -11.06 -3.24
CA ILE A 194 7.44 -11.51 -1.91
C ILE A 194 8.05 -12.93 -1.92
N TYR A 195 7.73 -13.77 -2.91
CA TYR A 195 8.41 -15.05 -3.11
C TYR A 195 9.87 -14.82 -3.55
N LEU A 196 10.13 -13.89 -4.45
CA LEU A 196 11.50 -13.55 -4.87
C LEU A 196 12.29 -12.90 -3.72
N GLN A 197 11.64 -12.06 -2.91
CA GLN A 197 12.26 -11.51 -1.70
C GLN A 197 12.60 -12.62 -0.70
N GLU A 198 11.67 -13.56 -0.45
CA GLU A 198 11.91 -14.74 0.39
C GLU A 198 13.11 -15.58 -0.10
N LYS A 199 13.26 -15.73 -1.42
CA LYS A 199 14.44 -16.40 -2.00
C LYS A 199 15.74 -15.62 -1.73
N ALA A 200 15.72 -14.30 -1.91
CA ALA A 200 16.88 -13.46 -1.61
C ALA A 200 17.26 -13.48 -0.12
N LEU A 201 16.27 -13.54 0.77
CA LEU A 201 16.49 -13.70 2.21
C LEU A 201 17.17 -15.04 2.54
N ILE A 202 16.75 -16.15 1.90
CA ILE A 202 17.41 -17.45 2.04
C ILE A 202 18.87 -17.39 1.58
N ASP A 203 19.14 -16.72 0.46
CA ASP A 203 20.52 -16.49 -0.04
C ASP A 203 21.35 -15.59 0.91
N CYS A 204 20.69 -14.95 1.88
CA CYS A 204 21.29 -14.20 2.98
C CYS A 204 21.29 -14.97 4.31
N GLY A 205 21.01 -16.28 4.29
CA GLY A 205 21.06 -17.15 5.47
C GLY A 205 19.78 -17.19 6.29
N TYR A 206 18.65 -16.70 5.78
CA TYR A 206 17.37 -16.84 6.47
C TYR A 206 16.91 -18.30 6.53
N VAL A 207 16.65 -18.79 7.73
CA VAL A 207 16.28 -20.20 7.99
C VAL A 207 14.77 -20.47 7.99
N GLY A 208 13.95 -19.42 8.09
CA GLY A 208 12.49 -19.53 8.20
C GLY A 208 11.78 -19.47 6.84
N ALA A 209 10.46 -19.34 6.87
CA ALA A 209 9.63 -18.94 5.74
C ALA A 209 9.11 -17.52 5.97
N LEU A 210 8.84 -16.76 4.91
CA LEU A 210 8.53 -15.33 5.00
C LEU A 210 7.46 -15.07 6.10
N PRO A 211 7.74 -14.20 7.08
CA PRO A 211 6.80 -13.89 8.14
C PRO A 211 5.56 -13.17 7.59
N ARG A 212 4.47 -13.22 8.34
CA ARG A 212 3.30 -12.37 8.11
C ARG A 212 2.98 -11.55 9.36
N TRP A 213 2.51 -10.33 9.16
CA TRP A 213 1.80 -9.57 10.18
C TRP A 213 0.31 -9.82 10.05
N ASP A 214 -0.32 -10.32 11.11
CA ASP A 214 -1.78 -10.40 11.20
C ASP A 214 -2.37 -9.15 11.83
N TRP A 215 -2.65 -8.16 10.99
CA TRP A 215 -3.17 -6.86 11.41
C TRP A 215 -4.58 -6.93 12.03
N THR A 216 -5.34 -8.00 11.77
CA THR A 216 -6.68 -8.18 12.38
C THR A 216 -6.60 -8.28 13.90
N LEU A 217 -5.56 -8.95 14.41
CA LEU A 217 -5.28 -9.12 15.84
C LEU A 217 -4.92 -7.79 16.53
N ASP A 218 -4.49 -6.80 15.76
CA ASP A 218 -4.02 -5.50 16.27
C ASP A 218 -4.98 -4.36 15.90
N SER A 219 -6.14 -4.67 15.30
CA SER A 219 -7.09 -3.69 14.76
C SER A 219 -7.65 -2.70 15.79
N GLN A 220 -7.74 -3.07 17.06
CA GLN A 220 -8.17 -2.15 18.12
C GLN A 220 -7.09 -1.12 18.47
N ASN A 221 -5.82 -1.51 18.34
CA ASN A 221 -4.68 -0.63 18.59
C ASN A 221 -3.43 -1.10 17.85
N PHE A 222 -3.30 -0.69 16.59
CA PHE A 222 -2.23 -1.18 15.72
C PHE A 222 -0.84 -0.81 16.26
N THR A 223 -0.72 0.28 17.03
CA THR A 223 0.54 0.77 17.62
C THR A 223 1.19 -0.22 18.59
N THR A 224 0.41 -1.19 19.08
CA THR A 224 0.88 -2.24 20.00
C THR A 224 1.20 -3.56 19.32
N ALA A 225 1.09 -3.64 17.98
CA ALA A 225 1.43 -4.85 17.24
C ALA A 225 2.88 -5.26 17.49
N ALA A 226 3.12 -6.56 17.62
CA ALA A 226 4.45 -7.08 17.96
C ALA A 226 5.54 -6.77 16.91
N VAL A 227 5.15 -6.46 15.67
CA VAL A 227 6.08 -5.99 14.63
C VAL A 227 6.70 -4.64 15.01
N TRP A 228 5.97 -3.75 15.69
CA TRP A 228 6.42 -2.41 16.11
C TRP A 228 7.23 -2.40 17.41
N SER A 229 7.82 -3.53 17.79
CA SER A 229 8.70 -3.57 18.95
C SER A 229 9.93 -2.67 18.72
N SER A 230 10.39 -2.01 19.78
CA SER A 230 11.67 -1.28 19.81
C SER A 230 12.88 -2.19 20.07
N ASP A 231 12.67 -3.51 20.15
CA ASP A 231 13.73 -4.50 20.34
C ASP A 231 14.78 -4.42 19.20
N PRO A 232 16.07 -4.23 19.50
CA PRO A 232 17.10 -4.00 18.48
C PRO A 232 17.45 -5.25 17.65
N GLU A 233 17.01 -6.44 18.07
CA GLU A 233 17.29 -7.70 17.39
C GLU A 233 16.10 -8.22 16.57
N THR A 234 14.88 -7.96 17.03
CA THR A 234 13.65 -8.51 16.43
C THR A 234 12.60 -7.46 16.09
N GLY A 235 12.64 -6.29 16.70
CA GLY A 235 11.66 -5.24 16.45
C GLY A 235 11.91 -4.51 15.13
N PHE A 236 10.85 -4.16 14.40
CA PHE A 236 10.98 -3.35 13.18
C PHE A 236 11.13 -1.85 13.49
N GLY A 237 11.13 -1.48 14.77
CA GLY A 237 11.08 -0.09 15.24
C GLY A 237 9.64 0.39 15.42
N THR A 238 9.48 1.44 16.21
CA THR A 238 8.19 2.06 16.53
C THR A 238 7.85 3.14 15.49
N ASN A 239 7.06 4.14 15.88
CA ASN A 239 6.76 5.31 15.07
C ASN A 239 8.03 6.14 14.84
N GLY A 240 7.98 7.03 13.85
CA GLY A 240 8.97 8.07 13.71
C GLY A 240 9.08 8.95 14.94
N ALA A 241 10.31 9.27 15.36
CA ALA A 241 10.57 10.32 16.33
C ALA A 241 10.03 11.66 15.80
N ASP A 242 9.41 12.42 16.70
CA ASP A 242 8.55 13.58 16.40
C ASP A 242 9.16 14.54 15.39
N ASN A 243 8.49 14.64 14.23
CA ASN A 243 9.02 15.24 13.02
C ASN A 243 8.46 16.65 12.79
N THR A 244 8.82 17.58 13.68
CA THR A 244 8.45 19.00 13.48
C THR A 244 8.99 19.61 12.18
N ALA A 245 9.91 18.92 11.48
CA ALA A 245 10.51 19.38 10.23
C ALA A 245 10.02 18.68 8.95
N ASP A 246 9.39 17.50 9.02
CA ASP A 246 9.00 16.65 7.87
C ASP A 246 9.95 16.84 6.67
N PRO A 247 11.26 16.56 6.84
CA PRO A 247 12.29 17.08 5.94
C PRO A 247 12.14 16.56 4.50
N ASN A 248 11.44 15.44 4.33
CA ASN A 248 11.18 14.80 3.05
C ASN A 248 9.72 14.96 2.57
N GLY A 249 8.84 15.61 3.34
CA GLY A 249 7.44 15.81 2.97
C GLY A 249 6.61 14.51 2.98
N LEU A 250 7.02 13.52 3.78
CA LEU A 250 6.41 12.19 3.83
C LEU A 250 5.38 12.06 4.97
N GLY A 251 5.22 13.09 5.80
CA GLY A 251 4.23 13.14 6.87
C GLY A 251 4.52 12.17 8.03
N GLY A 252 5.79 11.79 8.20
CA GLY A 252 6.27 10.94 9.30
C GLY A 252 7.60 11.45 9.83
N GLY A 253 8.26 10.72 10.72
CA GLY A 253 9.61 11.01 11.20
C GLY A 253 10.53 9.82 11.32
N THR A 254 11.80 10.09 11.63
CA THR A 254 12.85 9.07 11.58
C THR A 254 12.58 7.96 12.58
N VAL A 255 12.64 6.70 12.14
CA VAL A 255 12.63 5.54 13.03
C VAL A 255 13.98 5.46 13.75
N VAL A 256 13.98 5.64 15.07
CA VAL A 256 15.21 5.75 15.90
C VAL A 256 15.46 4.55 16.81
N ASP A 257 14.58 3.54 16.79
CA ASP A 257 14.65 2.34 17.62
C ASP A 257 14.40 1.06 16.80
N GLY A 258 14.44 -0.09 17.49
CA GLY A 258 14.34 -1.39 16.85
C GLY A 258 15.56 -1.75 15.99
N ALA A 259 15.44 -2.84 15.25
CA ALA A 259 16.53 -3.35 14.44
C ALA A 259 16.88 -2.47 13.23
N PHE A 260 15.97 -1.59 12.81
CA PHE A 260 16.13 -0.68 11.69
C PHE A 260 16.29 0.79 12.12
N ALA A 261 16.66 1.04 13.38
CA ALA A 261 17.00 2.36 13.87
C ALA A 261 18.00 3.08 12.95
N ASN A 262 17.65 4.30 12.53
CA ASN A 262 18.46 5.14 11.65
C ASN A 262 18.84 4.44 10.33
N LEU A 263 17.97 3.59 9.80
CA LEU A 263 18.19 2.94 8.51
C LEU A 263 18.31 3.99 7.40
N GLN A 264 19.47 4.06 6.76
CA GLN A 264 19.66 4.89 5.57
C GLN A 264 19.03 4.23 4.34
N LEU A 265 18.02 4.88 3.79
CA LEU A 265 17.44 4.58 2.48
C LEU A 265 18.26 5.23 1.37
N ARG A 266 18.31 4.60 0.20
CA ARG A 266 19.09 5.04 -0.98
C ARG A 266 18.27 5.10 -2.27
N TYR A 267 16.95 4.90 -2.16
CA TYR A 267 16.01 4.95 -3.27
C TYR A 267 14.69 5.59 -2.81
N PRO A 268 14.06 6.45 -3.63
CA PRO A 268 14.62 7.09 -4.82
C PRO A 268 15.78 8.04 -4.46
N ASP A 269 15.65 8.68 -3.30
CA ASP A 269 16.56 9.67 -2.74
C ASP A 269 17.10 9.20 -1.38
N GLN A 270 18.26 9.74 -0.98
CA GLN A 270 18.91 9.34 0.27
C GLN A 270 18.31 10.07 1.47
N HIS A 271 17.70 9.31 2.39
CA HIS A 271 17.14 9.81 3.65
C HIS A 271 17.07 8.66 4.68
N LEU A 272 16.71 8.97 5.93
CA LEU A 272 16.48 7.94 6.95
C LEU A 272 15.06 7.38 6.80
N LEU A 273 14.86 6.10 7.16
CA LEU A 273 13.53 5.49 7.19
C LEU A 273 12.59 6.34 8.07
N GLU A 274 11.48 6.77 7.48
CA GLU A 274 10.46 7.56 8.16
C GLU A 274 9.15 6.79 8.32
N ARG A 275 8.51 6.93 9.48
CA ARG A 275 7.14 6.48 9.75
C ARG A 275 6.33 7.59 10.41
N GLY A 276 5.05 7.65 10.09
CA GLY A 276 4.15 8.70 10.57
C GLY A 276 2.81 8.12 10.87
N TRP A 277 2.67 7.48 12.03
CA TRP A 277 1.42 6.83 12.42
C TRP A 277 0.27 7.82 12.41
N THR A 278 -0.57 7.73 11.40
CA THR A 278 -1.60 8.73 11.11
C THR A 278 -2.87 8.08 10.60
N SER A 279 -3.98 8.79 10.70
CA SER A 279 -5.26 8.36 10.13
C SER A 279 -5.84 9.53 9.36
N PRO A 280 -5.79 9.52 8.02
CA PRO A 280 -6.31 10.62 7.23
C PRO A 280 -7.78 10.89 7.59
N ALA A 281 -8.10 12.16 7.88
CA ALA A 281 -9.40 12.55 8.47
C ALA A 281 -10.61 12.06 7.66
N GLN A 282 -10.47 11.95 6.34
CA GLN A 282 -11.51 11.45 5.44
C GLN A 282 -11.89 9.98 5.65
N PHE A 283 -11.05 9.20 6.33
CA PHE A 283 -11.27 7.78 6.63
C PHE A 283 -11.54 7.53 8.11
N ASN A 284 -11.69 8.57 8.92
CA ASN A 284 -11.96 8.42 10.34
C ASN A 284 -13.46 8.19 10.58
N GLU A 285 -13.77 7.10 11.28
CA GLU A 285 -15.12 6.80 11.75
C GLU A 285 -15.17 6.82 13.28
N ARG A 286 -16.32 7.24 13.84
CA ARG A 286 -16.51 7.29 15.29
C ARG A 286 -16.32 5.90 15.89
N GLY A 287 -15.43 5.80 16.88
CA GLY A 287 -15.12 4.53 17.56
C GLY A 287 -14.10 3.65 16.82
N SER A 288 -13.57 4.10 15.68
CA SER A 288 -12.46 3.43 14.99
C SER A 288 -11.17 4.22 15.16
N THR A 289 -10.07 3.53 15.40
CA THR A 289 -8.70 4.09 15.45
C THR A 289 -7.95 3.70 14.20
N TYR A 290 -7.13 4.61 13.65
CA TYR A 290 -6.26 4.32 12.49
C TYR A 290 -6.94 3.54 11.36
N GLY A 291 -8.14 3.95 10.93
CA GLY A 291 -8.86 3.27 9.85
C GLY A 291 -9.25 1.80 10.12
N SER A 292 -9.28 1.34 11.37
CA SER A 292 -9.55 -0.05 11.77
C SER A 292 -10.79 -0.67 11.15
N GLN A 293 -11.82 0.12 10.86
CA GLN A 293 -13.02 -0.38 10.18
C GLN A 293 -12.77 -0.96 8.78
N TYR A 294 -11.59 -0.71 8.19
CA TYR A 294 -11.20 -1.24 6.88
C TYR A 294 -10.35 -2.50 6.95
N TYR A 295 -9.90 -2.92 8.13
CA TYR A 295 -9.03 -4.10 8.28
C TYR A 295 -9.28 -4.94 9.54
N ASP A 296 -10.33 -4.65 10.31
CA ASP A 296 -10.82 -5.51 11.37
C ASP A 296 -11.45 -6.81 10.84
N ASP A 297 -11.85 -7.70 11.75
CA ASP A 297 -12.51 -8.97 11.40
C ASP A 297 -13.78 -8.80 10.57
N VAL A 298 -14.50 -7.68 10.73
CA VAL A 298 -15.71 -7.39 9.98
C VAL A 298 -15.34 -7.05 8.53
N ALA A 299 -14.34 -6.21 8.32
CA ALA A 299 -13.81 -5.89 7.01
C ALA A 299 -13.27 -7.13 6.28
N ILE A 300 -12.54 -8.00 6.99
CA ILE A 300 -12.02 -9.25 6.42
C ILE A 300 -13.14 -10.23 6.06
N LYS A 301 -14.23 -10.30 6.84
CA LYS A 301 -15.43 -11.07 6.44
C LYS A 301 -16.06 -10.54 5.16
N VAL A 302 -16.07 -9.22 4.97
CA VAL A 302 -16.56 -8.59 3.72
C VAL A 302 -15.64 -8.95 2.55
N VAL A 303 -14.32 -8.91 2.72
CA VAL A 303 -13.37 -9.36 1.70
C VAL A 303 -13.67 -10.81 1.31
N HIS A 304 -13.81 -11.72 2.29
CA HIS A 304 -14.06 -13.13 2.06
C HIS A 304 -15.44 -13.48 1.50
N SER A 305 -16.41 -12.56 1.57
CA SER A 305 -17.74 -12.77 0.97
C SER A 305 -17.77 -12.49 -0.54
N SER A 306 -16.67 -11.98 -1.10
CA SER A 306 -16.52 -11.72 -2.53
C SER A 306 -16.71 -13.00 -3.35
N GLN A 307 -17.63 -12.95 -4.33
CA GLN A 307 -18.02 -14.11 -5.12
C GLN A 307 -17.09 -14.40 -6.31
N ASP A 308 -16.27 -13.42 -6.70
CA ASP A 308 -15.34 -13.54 -7.82
C ASP A 308 -14.04 -12.80 -7.55
N PHE A 309 -13.03 -13.12 -8.37
CA PHE A 309 -11.69 -12.56 -8.25
C PHE A 309 -11.63 -11.03 -8.43
N LEU A 310 -12.45 -10.47 -9.33
CA LEU A 310 -12.42 -9.04 -9.63
C LEU A 310 -12.98 -8.23 -8.46
N ASN A 311 -14.03 -8.71 -7.82
CA ASN A 311 -14.58 -8.12 -6.60
C ASN A 311 -13.63 -8.33 -5.41
N PHE A 312 -13.06 -9.53 -5.27
CA PHE A 312 -12.11 -9.84 -4.19
C PHE A 312 -10.87 -8.94 -4.23
N ARG A 313 -10.26 -8.72 -5.40
CA ARG A 313 -9.08 -7.87 -5.50
C ARG A 313 -9.38 -6.40 -5.17
N VAL A 314 -10.55 -5.89 -5.55
CA VAL A 314 -10.98 -4.51 -5.21
C VAL A 314 -11.29 -4.40 -3.72
N ALA A 315 -11.94 -5.41 -3.14
CA ALA A 315 -12.25 -5.44 -1.70
C ALA A 315 -10.98 -5.42 -0.84
N ILE A 316 -9.90 -6.07 -1.28
CA ILE A 316 -8.59 -6.03 -0.60
C ILE A 316 -7.86 -4.73 -0.86
N GLU A 317 -7.68 -4.38 -2.14
CA GLU A 317 -6.79 -3.30 -2.56
C GLU A 317 -7.36 -1.90 -2.28
N GLY A 318 -8.68 -1.80 -2.30
CA GLY A 318 -9.41 -0.54 -2.39
C GLY A 318 -9.76 -0.16 -3.83
N THR A 319 -10.64 0.84 -3.96
CA THR A 319 -10.98 1.42 -5.25
C THR A 319 -9.83 2.26 -5.78
N ASN A 320 -9.68 2.32 -7.12
CA ASN A 320 -8.66 3.16 -7.73
C ASN A 320 -8.93 4.65 -7.42
N PRO A 321 -8.00 5.35 -6.75
CA PRO A 321 -8.19 6.74 -6.35
C PRO A 321 -8.27 7.71 -7.53
N SER A 322 -7.81 7.30 -8.72
CA SER A 322 -7.94 8.07 -9.97
C SER A 322 -9.28 7.84 -10.68
N SER A 323 -10.11 6.92 -10.20
CA SER A 323 -11.44 6.66 -10.78
C SER A 323 -12.45 7.71 -10.32
N ARG A 324 -13.45 7.99 -11.15
CA ARG A 324 -14.59 8.83 -10.75
C ARG A 324 -15.45 8.05 -9.77
N GLY A 325 -15.61 8.53 -8.53
CA GLY A 325 -16.47 7.92 -7.52
C GLY A 325 -15.95 8.06 -6.09
N VAL A 326 -16.57 7.33 -5.17
CA VAL A 326 -16.11 7.22 -3.78
C VAL A 326 -14.82 6.40 -3.75
N SER A 327 -13.76 6.98 -3.18
CA SER A 327 -12.50 6.28 -2.96
C SER A 327 -12.51 5.62 -1.58
N LEU A 328 -12.45 4.30 -1.54
CA LEU A 328 -12.29 3.51 -0.32
C LEU A 328 -10.95 2.77 -0.37
N PRO A 329 -10.10 2.88 0.67
CA PRO A 329 -8.73 2.37 0.63
C PRO A 329 -8.61 0.83 0.74
N GLY A 330 -9.68 0.14 1.18
CA GLY A 330 -9.61 -1.29 1.52
C GLY A 330 -8.58 -1.59 2.62
N PRO A 331 -8.43 -2.85 3.05
CA PRO A 331 -7.41 -3.23 4.03
C PRO A 331 -5.99 -2.87 3.58
N HIS A 332 -5.63 -3.17 2.32
CA HIS A 332 -4.29 -2.90 1.78
C HIS A 332 -3.94 -1.42 1.81
N GLY A 333 -4.77 -0.56 1.21
CA GLY A 333 -4.51 0.88 1.19
C GLY A 333 -4.50 1.46 2.60
N THR A 334 -5.36 0.96 3.50
CA THR A 334 -5.41 1.44 4.89
C THR A 334 -4.12 1.16 5.63
N ILE A 335 -3.60 -0.07 5.58
CA ILE A 335 -2.35 -0.43 6.25
C ILE A 335 -1.18 0.42 5.76
N HIS A 336 -1.06 0.65 4.44
CA HIS A 336 -0.04 1.56 3.89
C HIS A 336 -0.16 2.98 4.42
N MET A 337 -1.38 3.55 4.40
CA MET A 337 -1.59 4.93 4.85
C MET A 337 -1.34 5.12 6.34
N ILE A 338 -1.70 4.16 7.18
CA ILE A 338 -1.64 4.36 8.64
C ILE A 338 -0.24 4.23 9.22
N ILE A 339 0.66 3.52 8.52
CA ILE A 339 2.08 3.49 8.87
C ILE A 339 2.73 4.84 8.55
N GLY A 340 2.31 5.50 7.46
CA GLY A 340 2.81 6.81 7.06
C GLY A 340 4.27 6.78 6.60
N GLY A 341 4.88 7.96 6.44
CA GLY A 341 6.28 8.08 6.03
C GLY A 341 6.57 7.37 4.71
N ASP A 342 7.59 6.51 4.69
CA ASP A 342 8.00 5.74 3.50
C ASP A 342 6.93 4.75 3.00
N MET A 343 5.96 4.34 3.84
CA MET A 343 4.87 3.46 3.43
C MET A 343 3.75 4.17 2.65
N SER A 344 3.62 5.50 2.79
CA SER A 344 2.54 6.29 2.17
C SER A 344 2.71 6.47 0.66
N PRO A 345 3.89 6.82 0.12
CA PRO A 345 4.14 6.72 -1.30
C PRO A 345 4.13 5.24 -1.73
N SER A 346 2.97 4.76 -2.20
CA SER A 346 2.82 3.36 -2.67
C SER A 346 3.92 2.88 -3.62
N SER A 347 4.55 3.74 -4.43
CA SER A 347 5.73 3.37 -5.24
C SER A 347 6.88 2.81 -4.41
N TYR A 348 7.20 3.47 -3.30
CA TYR A 348 8.42 3.26 -2.52
C TYR A 348 8.18 2.54 -1.20
N ALA A 349 6.93 2.19 -0.90
CA ALA A 349 6.53 1.44 0.29
C ALA A 349 7.45 0.27 0.67
N PRO A 350 8.04 -0.51 -0.27
CA PRO A 350 9.01 -1.55 0.10
C PRO A 350 10.29 -1.06 0.79
N ASN A 351 10.55 0.26 0.89
CA ASN A 351 11.60 0.83 1.73
C ASN A 351 11.43 0.48 3.21
N ASP A 352 10.18 0.35 3.68
CA ASP A 352 9.87 -0.09 5.04
C ASP A 352 9.88 -1.65 5.11
N PRO A 353 10.79 -2.28 5.89
CA PRO A 353 11.03 -3.74 5.86
C PRO A 353 9.95 -4.68 6.40
#